data_AF-A0A168MEP2-F1
#
_entry.id   AF-A0A168MEP2-F1
#
_cell.length_a   1.000
_cell.length_b   1.000
_cell.length_c   1.000
_cell.angle_alpha   90.00
_cell.angle_beta   90.00
_cell.angle_gamma   90.00
#
_symmetry.space_group_name_H-M   'P 1'
#
loop_
_entity.id
_entity.type
_entity.pdbx_description
1 polymer ?
#
loop_
_entity_poly.entity_id
_entity_poly.type
_entity_poly.pdbx_seq_one_letter_code
_entity_poly.pdbx_strand_id
1 'polypeptide(L)'
;MRETGKRRRNGMPKYEAYFIGVKAILQQRGLWHDMDGSEGRQGMKWRLFCGNNTSTHNNGNTECCARHCLANQEDFLCQRGALQEALHPHHIRIDFYPKFYCECNWIERYWADIKRYARKNCDYTYAGLQKTLEDGFNEASPPDGIPTKMRRYYMRCLRYIDAYSRQLNVEEAEVDVCSKFRNTTYISHRKLAWAHHVVVVEVNTESKF
;
A
#
# COMPACT_ATOMS: atom_id res chain seq x y z
N MET A 1 0.82 25.40 16.88
CA MET A 1 0.03 25.58 18.11
C MET A 1 0.10 27.04 18.53
N ARG A 2 -0.96 27.60 19.10
CA ARG A 2 -0.96 28.96 19.67
C ARG A 2 -1.22 28.89 21.16
N GLU A 3 -0.58 29.76 21.92
CA GLU A 3 -0.87 29.93 23.33
C GLU A 3 -2.28 30.51 23.49
N THR A 4 -3.10 29.89 24.33
CA THR A 4 -4.52 30.25 24.50
C THR A 4 -4.73 31.36 25.53
N GLY A 5 -3.64 31.93 26.07
CA GLY A 5 -3.66 32.85 27.22
C GLY A 5 -4.09 32.18 28.54
N LYS A 6 -4.52 30.92 28.50
CA LYS A 6 -4.92 30.13 29.67
C LYS A 6 -3.72 29.36 30.20
N ARG A 7 -3.65 29.18 31.52
CA ARG A 7 -2.63 28.34 32.17
C ARG A 7 -3.23 27.01 32.60
N ARG A 8 -2.43 25.95 32.51
CA ARG A 8 -2.73 24.63 33.09
C ARG A 8 -2.63 24.72 34.62
N ARG A 9 -3.17 23.73 35.34
CA ARG A 9 -3.14 23.67 36.81
C ARG A 9 -1.71 23.71 37.39
N ASN A 10 -0.71 23.27 36.61
CA ASN A 10 0.72 23.33 36.95
C ASN A 10 1.41 24.65 36.55
N GLY A 11 0.66 25.71 36.19
CA GLY A 11 1.20 27.02 35.83
C GLY A 11 1.75 27.13 34.40
N MET A 12 1.88 26.02 33.66
CA MET A 12 2.38 26.05 32.28
C MET A 12 1.34 26.63 31.31
N PRO A 13 1.76 27.41 30.30
CA PRO A 13 0.87 27.95 29.29
C PRO A 13 0.17 26.83 28.50
N LYS A 14 -1.13 26.99 28.29
CA LYS A 14 -1.95 26.04 27.54
C LYS A 14 -1.85 26.40 26.06
N TYR A 15 -1.27 25.49 25.29
CA TYR A 15 -1.24 25.55 23.83
C TYR A 15 -2.39 24.73 23.25
N GLU A 16 -3.07 25.29 22.25
CA GLU A 16 -4.05 24.56 21.44
C GLU A 16 -3.60 24.50 19.99
N ALA A 17 -3.83 23.36 19.37
CA ALA A 17 -3.74 23.22 17.92
C ALA A 17 -5.00 23.82 17.31
N TYR A 18 -4.83 24.70 16.34
CA TYR A 18 -5.91 25.25 15.54
C TYR A 18 -5.62 24.91 14.08
N PHE A 19 -6.68 24.68 13.32
CA PHE A 19 -6.57 24.43 11.89
C PHE A 19 -6.06 25.69 11.18
N ILE A 20 -5.02 25.55 10.37
CA ILE A 20 -4.51 26.60 9.50
C ILE A 20 -4.91 26.24 8.07
N GLY A 21 -5.62 27.14 7.40
CA GLY A 21 -6.00 26.93 6.00
C GLY A 21 -4.79 27.02 5.06
N VAL A 22 -4.88 26.34 3.91
CA VAL A 22 -3.81 26.28 2.89
C VAL A 22 -3.26 27.67 2.52
N LYS A 23 -4.15 28.67 2.34
CA LYS A 23 -3.74 30.05 2.05
C LYS A 23 -2.81 30.62 3.12
N ALA A 24 -3.18 30.49 4.39
CA ALA A 24 -2.38 31.02 5.49
C ALA A 24 -1.04 30.30 5.62
N ILE A 25 -1.00 28.98 5.37
CA ILE A 25 0.25 28.20 5.34
C ILE A 25 1.18 28.73 4.24
N LEU A 26 0.65 28.89 3.02
CA LEU A 26 1.45 29.37 1.89
C LEU A 26 1.89 30.83 2.04
N GLN A 27 1.05 31.69 2.62
CA GLN A 27 1.42 33.07 2.95
C GLN A 27 2.56 33.14 3.96
N GLN A 28 2.51 32.32 5.02
CA GLN A 28 3.60 32.23 6.00
C GLN A 28 4.92 31.76 5.37
N ARG A 29 4.86 31.01 4.27
CA ARG A 29 6.02 30.51 3.52
C ARG A 29 6.46 31.45 2.39
N GLY A 30 5.73 32.53 2.12
CA GLY A 30 6.01 33.42 0.97
C GLY A 30 5.70 32.79 -0.39
N LEU A 31 4.88 31.74 -0.43
CA LEU A 31 4.54 30.97 -1.63
C LEU A 31 3.10 31.21 -2.12
N TRP A 32 2.41 32.18 -1.53
CA TRP A 32 1.05 32.52 -1.93
C TRP A 32 1.06 33.55 -3.05
N HIS A 33 0.40 33.21 -4.16
CA HIS A 33 0.16 34.12 -5.28
C HIS A 33 -1.27 34.63 -5.24
N ASP A 34 -1.46 35.95 -5.39
CA ASP A 34 -2.81 36.51 -5.51
C ASP A 34 -3.42 36.30 -6.90
N MET A 35 -2.56 36.24 -7.93
CA MET A 35 -2.93 36.05 -9.33
C MET A 35 -2.43 34.71 -9.88
N ASP A 36 -3.21 34.11 -10.77
CA ASP A 36 -2.88 32.85 -11.42
C ASP A 36 -1.92 33.09 -12.58
N GLY A 37 -0.72 32.51 -12.50
CA GLY A 37 0.30 32.56 -13.55
C GLY A 37 0.14 31.48 -14.63
N SER A 38 -0.85 30.60 -14.51
CA SER A 38 -1.07 29.53 -15.49
C SER A 38 -1.56 30.09 -16.83
N GLU A 39 -1.10 29.49 -17.93
CA GLU A 39 -1.60 29.79 -19.27
C GLU A 39 -3.14 29.72 -19.32
N GLY A 40 -3.77 30.73 -19.95
CA GLY A 40 -5.22 30.82 -20.05
C GLY A 40 -5.96 31.32 -18.79
N ARG A 41 -5.25 31.65 -17.69
CA ARG A 41 -5.85 32.21 -16.46
C ARG A 41 -5.19 33.48 -15.95
N GLN A 42 -4.34 34.11 -16.76
CA GLN A 42 -3.68 35.37 -16.42
C GLN A 42 -4.71 36.43 -15.99
N GLY A 43 -4.48 37.05 -14.83
CA GLY A 43 -5.39 38.05 -14.26
C GLY A 43 -6.54 37.48 -13.42
N MET A 44 -6.71 36.16 -13.34
CA MET A 44 -7.64 35.53 -12.41
C MET A 44 -7.00 35.30 -11.04
N LYS A 45 -7.82 35.22 -9.99
CA LYS A 45 -7.35 34.82 -8.66
C LYS A 45 -6.72 33.43 -8.70
N TRP A 46 -5.63 33.24 -7.98
CA TRP A 46 -4.97 31.93 -7.90
C TRP A 46 -5.90 30.88 -7.28
N ARG A 47 -6.00 29.74 -7.95
CA ARG A 47 -6.97 28.69 -7.61
C ARG A 47 -6.44 27.80 -6.49
N LEU A 48 -7.35 27.37 -5.61
CA LEU A 48 -7.03 26.38 -4.57
C LEU A 48 -6.79 24.99 -5.18
N PHE A 49 -7.63 24.61 -6.14
CA PHE A 49 -7.63 23.31 -6.80
C PHE A 49 -7.81 23.49 -8.31
N CYS A 50 -7.04 22.73 -9.10
CA CYS A 50 -7.01 22.85 -10.55
C CYS A 50 -7.84 21.77 -11.28
N GLY A 51 -8.48 20.84 -10.55
CA GLY A 51 -9.18 19.71 -11.17
C GLY A 51 -8.27 18.54 -11.57
N ASN A 52 -6.96 18.78 -11.70
CA ASN A 52 -6.01 17.71 -12.01
C ASN A 52 -5.73 16.84 -10.78
N ASN A 53 -5.93 15.53 -10.92
CA ASN A 53 -5.69 14.51 -9.90
C ASN A 53 -4.43 13.69 -10.19
N THR A 54 -3.81 13.82 -11.37
CA THR A 54 -2.56 13.12 -11.67
C THR A 54 -1.42 13.77 -10.89
N SER A 55 -0.64 12.93 -10.21
CA SER A 55 0.61 13.16 -9.47
C SER A 55 0.93 14.60 -9.01
N THR A 56 1.18 14.76 -7.72
CA THR A 56 1.80 15.97 -7.13
C THR A 56 3.02 16.49 -7.92
N HIS A 57 3.69 15.59 -8.64
CA HIS A 57 4.60 15.89 -9.73
C HIS A 57 3.84 16.16 -11.04
N ASN A 58 3.46 17.42 -11.27
CA ASN A 58 3.18 17.88 -12.64
C ASN A 58 4.53 18.13 -13.31
N ASN A 59 4.71 17.61 -14.53
CA ASN A 59 5.84 17.84 -15.45
C ASN A 59 6.16 19.35 -15.59
N GLY A 60 6.90 19.93 -14.64
CA GLY A 60 7.40 21.31 -14.68
C GLY A 60 6.49 22.40 -14.12
N ASN A 61 5.26 22.12 -13.65
CA ASN A 61 4.40 23.16 -13.06
C ASN A 61 3.90 22.78 -11.65
N THR A 62 4.83 22.89 -10.69
CA THR A 62 4.59 22.62 -9.26
C THR A 62 3.69 23.66 -8.58
N GLU A 63 3.40 24.78 -9.24
CA GLU A 63 2.63 25.92 -8.70
C GLU A 63 1.31 26.20 -9.41
N CYS A 64 0.82 25.25 -10.23
CA CYS A 64 -0.41 25.44 -10.99
C CYS A 64 -1.64 25.77 -10.09
N CYS A 65 -1.66 25.30 -8.84
CA CYS A 65 -2.63 25.71 -7.84
C CYS A 65 -2.04 25.59 -6.43
N ALA A 66 -2.68 26.24 -5.46
CA ALA A 66 -2.22 26.23 -4.07
C ALA A 66 -2.07 24.81 -3.49
N ARG A 67 -2.93 23.86 -3.87
CA ARG A 67 -2.80 22.46 -3.47
C ARG A 67 -1.51 21.80 -3.98
N HIS A 68 -1.16 21.99 -5.27
CA HIS A 68 0.06 21.42 -5.83
C HIS A 68 1.31 22.09 -5.26
N CYS A 69 1.26 23.41 -5.07
CA CYS A 69 2.35 24.16 -4.44
C CYS A 69 2.62 23.61 -3.03
N LEU A 70 1.56 23.44 -2.22
CA LEU A 70 1.69 22.89 -0.86
C LEU A 70 2.18 21.44 -0.87
N ALA A 71 1.67 20.59 -1.77
CA ALA A 71 2.05 19.19 -1.83
C ALA A 71 3.51 18.95 -2.25
N ASN A 72 4.12 19.91 -2.96
CA ASN A 72 5.53 19.86 -3.36
C ASN A 72 6.50 20.46 -2.32
N GLN A 73 5.99 20.90 -1.17
CA GLN A 73 6.84 21.36 -0.08
C GLN A 73 7.57 20.19 0.58
N GLU A 74 8.81 20.40 1.01
CA GLU A 74 9.66 19.35 1.57
C GLU A 74 9.00 18.63 2.76
N ASP A 75 8.33 19.36 3.66
CA ASP A 75 7.67 18.77 4.81
C ASP A 75 6.49 17.88 4.42
N PHE A 76 5.75 18.22 3.36
CA PHE A 76 4.68 17.37 2.82
C PHE A 76 5.22 16.16 2.05
N LEU A 77 6.30 16.34 1.28
CA LEU A 77 6.96 15.23 0.56
C LEU A 77 7.62 14.24 1.52
N CYS A 78 8.19 14.73 2.62
CA CYS A 78 8.82 13.91 3.64
C CYS A 78 7.86 13.45 4.74
N GLN A 79 6.60 13.89 4.72
CA GLN A 79 5.61 13.49 5.72
C GLN A 79 5.34 11.99 5.61
N ARG A 80 5.68 11.26 6.67
CA ARG A 80 5.37 9.85 6.77
C ARG A 80 3.86 9.67 6.98
N GLY A 81 3.31 8.58 6.45
CA GLY A 81 1.93 8.24 6.73
C GLY A 81 1.74 7.94 8.22
N ALA A 82 0.56 8.24 8.77
CA ALA A 82 0.28 8.01 10.19
C ALA A 82 0.55 6.55 10.65
N LEU A 83 0.32 5.57 9.77
CA LEU A 83 0.65 4.16 10.03
C LEU A 83 2.17 3.93 10.12
N GLN A 84 2.95 4.56 9.24
CA GLN A 84 4.40 4.47 9.29
C GLN A 84 4.92 5.12 10.56
N GLU A 85 4.41 6.29 10.97
CA GLU A 85 4.80 6.96 12.21
C GLU A 85 4.50 6.09 13.44
N ALA A 86 3.33 5.45 13.50
CA ALA A 86 2.95 4.60 14.62
C ALA A 86 3.78 3.30 14.71
N LEU A 87 4.19 2.73 13.57
CA LEU A 87 4.84 1.43 13.51
C LEU A 87 6.38 1.51 13.43
N HIS A 88 6.94 2.66 13.03
CA HIS A 88 8.38 2.86 12.93
C HIS A 88 9.14 2.61 14.25
N PRO A 89 8.67 3.06 15.43
CA PRO A 89 9.32 2.77 16.71
C PRO A 89 9.37 1.27 17.05
N HIS A 90 8.50 0.47 16.44
CA HIS A 90 8.42 -0.98 16.65
C HIS A 90 9.21 -1.78 15.61
N HIS A 91 9.92 -1.11 14.70
CA HIS A 91 10.67 -1.73 13.59
C HIS A 91 9.81 -2.63 12.69
N ILE A 92 8.49 -2.37 12.63
CA ILE A 92 7.56 -3.12 11.77
C ILE A 92 7.61 -2.52 10.36
N ARG A 93 7.85 -3.38 9.37
CA ARG A 93 7.80 -3.01 7.94
C ARG A 93 6.36 -3.08 7.44
N ILE A 94 6.00 -2.15 6.56
CA ILE A 94 4.67 -2.07 5.95
C ILE A 94 4.85 -2.19 4.44
N ASP A 95 4.17 -3.18 3.85
CA ASP A 95 4.10 -3.34 2.41
C ASP A 95 2.87 -2.57 1.88
N PHE A 96 3.07 -1.73 0.88
CA PHE A 96 1.98 -1.03 0.18
C PHE A 96 1.64 -1.77 -1.09
N TYR A 97 0.40 -2.24 -1.19
CA TYR A 97 -0.11 -2.90 -2.39
C TYR A 97 -0.73 -1.87 -3.36
N PRO A 98 -0.59 -2.08 -4.68
CA PRO A 98 -1.25 -1.25 -5.67
C PRO A 98 -2.78 -1.26 -5.49
N LYS A 99 -3.41 -0.10 -5.64
CA LYS A 99 -4.85 0.04 -5.50
C LYS A 99 -5.56 -0.65 -6.68
N PHE A 100 -6.60 -1.44 -6.40
CA PHE A 100 -7.41 -2.19 -7.37
C PHE A 100 -6.74 -3.43 -7.99
N TYR A 101 -5.63 -3.90 -7.43
CA TYR A 101 -4.91 -5.10 -7.87
C TYR A 101 -4.99 -6.18 -6.77
N CYS A 102 -6.15 -6.81 -6.60
CA CYS A 102 -6.39 -7.74 -5.50
C CYS A 102 -5.58 -9.04 -5.62
N GLU A 103 -5.20 -9.42 -6.83
CA GLU A 103 -4.34 -10.56 -7.15
C GLU A 103 -2.89 -10.39 -6.65
N CYS A 104 -2.46 -9.16 -6.37
CA CYS A 104 -1.18 -8.86 -5.73
C CYS A 104 -1.20 -9.03 -4.20
N ASN A 105 -2.39 -9.15 -3.59
CA ASN A 105 -2.53 -9.36 -2.15
C ASN A 105 -2.80 -10.84 -1.82
N TRP A 106 -1.83 -11.51 -1.19
CA TRP A 106 -1.92 -12.94 -0.93
C TRP A 106 -3.05 -13.32 0.04
N ILE A 107 -3.47 -12.39 0.91
CA ILE A 107 -4.53 -12.66 1.88
C ILE A 107 -5.88 -12.89 1.20
N GLU A 108 -6.11 -12.30 0.03
CA GLU A 108 -7.32 -12.50 -0.77
C GLU A 108 -7.45 -13.97 -1.19
N ARG A 109 -6.32 -14.60 -1.56
CA ARG A 109 -6.27 -16.01 -1.94
C ARG A 109 -6.45 -16.92 -0.72
N TYR A 110 -5.86 -16.54 0.40
CA TYR A 110 -6.05 -17.24 1.68
C TYR A 110 -7.53 -17.26 2.07
N TRP A 111 -8.19 -16.11 2.08
CA TRP A 111 -9.63 -16.00 2.35
C TRP A 111 -10.49 -16.72 1.31
N ALA A 112 -10.09 -16.73 0.03
CA ALA A 112 -10.79 -17.50 -0.99
C ALA A 112 -10.74 -19.01 -0.71
N ASP A 113 -9.61 -19.54 -0.22
CA ASP A 113 -9.46 -20.95 0.16
C ASP A 113 -10.40 -21.31 1.32
N ILE A 114 -10.39 -20.48 2.36
CA ILE A 114 -11.22 -20.66 3.56
C ILE A 114 -12.69 -20.58 3.22
N LYS A 115 -13.10 -19.59 2.41
CA LYS A 115 -14.48 -19.48 1.93
C LYS A 115 -14.90 -20.70 1.10
N ARG A 116 -14.00 -21.25 0.28
CA ARG A 116 -14.27 -22.48 -0.49
C ARG A 116 -14.45 -23.67 0.44
N TYR A 117 -13.59 -23.82 1.43
CA TYR A 117 -13.71 -24.86 2.47
C TYR A 117 -15.03 -24.73 3.23
N ALA A 118 -15.34 -23.52 3.70
CA ALA A 118 -16.54 -23.25 4.48
C ALA A 118 -17.83 -23.53 3.70
N ARG A 119 -17.89 -23.15 2.43
CA ARG A 119 -19.05 -23.47 1.57
C ARG A 119 -19.20 -24.98 1.34
N LYS A 120 -18.09 -25.71 1.23
CA LYS A 120 -18.10 -27.16 0.99
C LYS A 120 -18.58 -27.93 2.22
N ASN A 121 -18.28 -27.44 3.43
CA ASN A 121 -18.59 -28.09 4.70
C ASN A 121 -19.68 -27.35 5.50
N CYS A 122 -20.55 -26.60 4.80
CA CYS A 122 -21.58 -25.78 5.42
C CYS A 122 -22.74 -26.65 5.92
N ASP A 123 -23.06 -26.58 7.21
CA ASP A 123 -24.25 -27.17 7.83
C ASP A 123 -25.38 -26.15 8.03
N TYR A 124 -25.18 -24.92 7.55
CA TYR A 124 -26.09 -23.78 7.68
C TYR A 124 -26.41 -23.36 9.12
N THR A 125 -25.54 -23.71 10.08
CA THR A 125 -25.65 -23.22 11.47
C THR A 125 -24.53 -22.25 11.80
N TYR A 126 -24.77 -21.33 12.74
CA TYR A 126 -23.71 -20.41 13.18
C TYR A 126 -22.59 -21.14 13.93
N ALA A 127 -22.95 -22.10 14.80
CA ALA A 127 -21.99 -22.91 15.52
C ALA A 127 -21.14 -23.77 14.56
N GLY A 128 -21.77 -24.34 13.54
CA GLY A 128 -21.08 -25.06 12.48
C GLY A 128 -20.18 -24.16 11.64
N LEU A 129 -20.61 -22.93 11.33
CA LEU A 129 -19.74 -21.95 10.66
C LEU A 129 -18.48 -21.64 11.48
N GLN A 130 -18.59 -21.43 12.79
CA GLN A 130 -17.43 -21.15 13.64
C GLN A 130 -16.41 -22.31 13.57
N LYS A 131 -16.88 -23.55 13.77
CA LYS A 131 -16.04 -24.75 13.68
C LYS A 131 -15.41 -24.90 12.29
N THR A 132 -16.22 -24.75 11.25
CA THR A 132 -15.77 -24.89 9.86
C THR A 132 -14.77 -23.81 9.46
N LEU A 133 -14.85 -22.61 10.03
CA LEU A 133 -13.84 -21.57 9.83
C LEU A 133 -12.50 -21.96 10.47
N GLU A 134 -12.50 -22.45 11.71
CA GLU A 134 -11.30 -22.97 12.38
C GLU A 134 -10.63 -24.08 11.57
N ASP A 135 -11.42 -25.06 11.13
CA ASP A 135 -10.95 -26.15 10.27
C ASP A 135 -10.40 -25.62 8.94
N GLY A 136 -11.06 -24.62 8.34
CA GLY A 136 -10.63 -23.96 7.12
C GLY A 136 -9.30 -23.19 7.27
N PHE A 137 -9.10 -22.50 8.41
CA PHE A 137 -7.85 -21.83 8.73
C PHE A 137 -6.70 -22.83 8.87
N ASN A 138 -6.93 -23.92 9.61
CA ASN A 138 -5.96 -25.01 9.81
C ASN A 138 -5.61 -25.71 8.48
N GLU A 139 -6.59 -25.91 7.61
CA GLU A 139 -6.40 -26.50 6.28
C GLU A 139 -5.63 -25.57 5.33
N ALA A 140 -5.84 -24.25 5.43
CA ALA A 140 -5.13 -23.26 4.61
C ALA A 140 -3.70 -22.97 5.13
N SER A 141 -3.49 -23.03 6.44
CA SER A 141 -2.22 -22.81 7.12
C SER A 141 -2.12 -23.69 8.37
N PRO A 142 -1.62 -24.93 8.24
CA PRO A 142 -1.52 -25.85 9.37
C PRO A 142 -0.63 -25.29 10.49
N PRO A 143 -1.07 -25.32 11.76
CA PRO A 143 -0.32 -24.77 12.89
C PRO A 143 1.01 -25.51 13.12
N ASP A 144 1.02 -26.84 12.97
CA ASP A 144 2.20 -27.68 13.20
C ASP A 144 2.87 -28.17 11.89
N GLY A 145 2.46 -27.62 10.75
CA GLY A 145 2.87 -28.10 9.42
C GLY A 145 3.61 -27.05 8.59
N ILE A 146 4.23 -27.52 7.51
CA ILE A 146 4.84 -26.61 6.51
C ILE A 146 3.70 -25.86 5.81
N PRO A 147 3.69 -24.50 5.82
CA PRO A 147 2.59 -23.70 5.29
C PRO A 147 2.64 -23.61 3.76
N THR A 148 2.48 -24.76 3.10
CA THR A 148 2.70 -24.94 1.66
C THR A 148 1.71 -24.14 0.81
N LYS A 149 0.45 -24.02 1.26
CA LYS A 149 -0.56 -23.19 0.59
C LYS A 149 -0.25 -21.70 0.71
N MET A 150 0.08 -21.22 1.90
CA MET A 150 0.52 -19.83 2.13
C MET A 150 1.70 -19.45 1.25
N ARG A 151 2.74 -20.29 1.19
CA ARG A 151 3.89 -20.09 0.30
C ARG A 151 3.44 -19.99 -1.16
N ARG A 152 2.54 -20.86 -1.62
CA ARG A 152 1.99 -20.81 -2.98
C ARG A 152 1.18 -19.54 -3.25
N TYR A 153 0.38 -19.06 -2.30
CA TYR A 153 -0.37 -17.81 -2.45
C TYR A 153 0.56 -16.62 -2.60
N TYR A 154 1.55 -16.51 -1.71
CA TYR A 154 2.55 -15.44 -1.75
C TYR A 154 3.36 -15.47 -3.06
N MET A 155 3.86 -16.63 -3.47
CA MET A 155 4.59 -16.77 -4.73
C MET A 155 3.74 -16.45 -5.95
N ARG A 156 2.43 -16.75 -5.91
CA ARG A 156 1.53 -16.37 -7.00
C ARG A 156 1.38 -14.84 -7.07
N CYS A 157 1.22 -14.15 -5.94
CA CYS A 157 1.16 -12.69 -5.89
C CYS A 157 2.44 -12.03 -6.42
N LEU A 158 3.62 -12.54 -6.06
CA LEU A 158 4.89 -12.06 -6.61
C LEU A 158 4.95 -12.16 -8.14
N ARG A 159 4.34 -13.18 -8.73
CA ARG A 159 4.28 -13.32 -10.20
C ARG A 159 3.35 -12.31 -10.85
N TYR A 160 2.23 -11.95 -10.21
CA TYR A 160 1.40 -10.84 -10.70
C TYR A 160 2.15 -9.52 -10.58
N ILE A 161 2.86 -9.28 -9.48
CA ILE A 161 3.71 -8.10 -9.32
C ILE A 161 4.75 -8.02 -10.45
N ASP A 162 5.43 -9.12 -10.75
CA ASP A 162 6.35 -9.21 -11.89
C ASP A 162 5.64 -8.92 -13.24
N ALA A 163 4.48 -9.53 -13.49
CA ALA A 163 3.69 -9.28 -14.70
C ALA A 163 3.30 -7.81 -14.87
N TYR A 164 2.84 -7.17 -13.80
CA TYR A 164 2.48 -5.75 -13.83
C TYR A 164 3.70 -4.84 -13.93
N SER A 165 4.84 -5.20 -13.34
CA SER A 165 6.10 -4.44 -13.55
C SER A 165 6.56 -4.45 -15.01
N ARG A 166 6.16 -5.49 -15.77
CA ARG A 166 6.35 -5.58 -17.23
C ARG A 166 5.23 -4.90 -18.03
N GLN A 167 4.37 -4.13 -17.36
CA GLN A 167 3.27 -3.36 -17.95
C GLN A 167 2.20 -4.23 -18.65
N LEU A 168 2.07 -5.50 -18.26
CA LEU A 168 0.98 -6.34 -18.75
C LEU A 168 -0.37 -5.86 -18.21
N ASN A 169 -1.40 -5.94 -19.04
CA ASN A 169 -2.77 -5.70 -18.58
C ASN A 169 -3.29 -6.89 -17.74
N VAL A 170 -4.49 -6.77 -17.17
CA VAL A 170 -5.04 -7.80 -16.27
C VAL A 170 -5.22 -9.16 -16.95
N GLU A 171 -5.69 -9.17 -18.19
CA GLU A 171 -5.94 -10.41 -18.95
C GLU A 171 -4.62 -11.09 -19.32
N GLU A 172 -3.65 -10.31 -19.81
CA GLU A 172 -2.31 -10.79 -20.14
C GLU A 172 -1.56 -11.30 -18.90
N ALA A 173 -1.67 -10.60 -17.78
CA ALA A 173 -1.07 -11.02 -16.51
C ALA A 173 -1.68 -12.35 -16.03
N GLU A 174 -2.99 -12.52 -16.12
CA GLU A 174 -3.65 -13.78 -15.78
C GLU A 174 -3.14 -14.92 -16.68
N VAL A 175 -3.06 -14.70 -18.00
CA VAL A 175 -2.52 -15.68 -18.94
C VAL A 175 -1.07 -16.00 -18.62
N ASP A 176 -0.21 -15.02 -18.40
CA ASP A 176 1.21 -15.22 -18.05
C ASP A 176 1.37 -16.03 -16.76
N VAL A 177 0.66 -15.65 -15.70
CA VAL A 177 0.76 -16.30 -14.39
C VAL A 177 0.18 -17.72 -14.41
N CYS A 178 -0.91 -17.97 -15.14
CA CYS A 178 -1.57 -19.28 -15.19
C CYS A 178 -0.97 -20.23 -16.23
N SER A 179 -0.52 -19.74 -17.39
CA SER A 179 0.03 -20.58 -18.46
C SER A 179 1.39 -21.19 -18.11
N LYS A 180 2.24 -20.45 -17.38
CA LYS A 180 3.54 -20.90 -16.86
C LYS A 180 3.49 -22.14 -15.95
N PHE A 181 2.30 -22.59 -15.53
CA PHE A 181 2.14 -23.77 -14.67
C PHE A 181 1.20 -24.82 -15.25
N ARG A 182 0.43 -24.48 -16.28
CA ARG A 182 -0.41 -25.46 -16.97
C ARG A 182 0.41 -26.35 -17.90
N ASN A 183 1.49 -25.82 -18.47
CA ASN A 183 2.28 -26.49 -19.52
C ASN A 183 3.71 -26.85 -19.09
N THR A 184 4.15 -26.49 -17.89
CA THR A 184 5.53 -26.70 -17.46
C THR A 184 5.65 -27.96 -16.61
N THR A 185 5.86 -29.09 -17.29
CA THR A 185 6.34 -30.32 -16.64
C THR A 185 7.81 -30.13 -16.28
N TYR A 186 8.10 -29.94 -14.99
CA TYR A 186 9.49 -29.94 -14.52
C TYR A 186 10.02 -31.37 -14.52
N ILE A 187 10.87 -31.72 -15.48
CA ILE A 187 11.68 -32.94 -15.42
C ILE A 187 12.84 -32.64 -14.46
N SER A 188 12.67 -32.95 -13.19
CA SER A 188 13.76 -32.79 -12.22
C SER A 188 14.86 -33.82 -12.52
N HIS A 189 16.03 -33.36 -12.95
CA HIS A 189 17.25 -34.18 -13.02
C HIS A 189 17.89 -34.44 -11.63
N ARG A 190 17.32 -33.91 -10.54
CA ARG A 190 17.82 -34.15 -9.19
C ARG A 190 17.34 -35.51 -8.67
N LYS A 191 18.20 -36.52 -8.78
CA LYS A 191 18.21 -37.61 -7.80
C LYS A 191 18.53 -36.97 -6.44
N LEU A 192 17.61 -37.07 -5.48
CA LEU A 192 17.81 -36.58 -4.12
C LEU A 192 18.84 -37.46 -3.40
N ALA A 193 20.11 -37.09 -3.49
CA ALA A 193 21.10 -37.47 -2.48
C ALA A 193 21.15 -36.35 -1.44
N TRP A 194 20.93 -36.74 -0.19
CA TRP A 194 20.86 -35.85 0.96
C TRP A 194 22.21 -35.18 1.23
N ALA A 195 22.26 -33.84 1.26
CA ALA A 195 23.17 -33.06 2.09
C ALA A 195 22.73 -31.59 2.12
N HIS A 196 22.76 -31.01 3.31
CA HIS A 196 22.30 -29.68 3.67
C HIS A 196 23.05 -28.57 2.93
N HIS A 197 22.36 -27.75 2.14
CA HIS A 197 22.85 -26.41 1.80
C HIS A 197 21.69 -25.42 1.83
N VAL A 198 21.70 -24.56 2.84
CA VAL A 198 20.85 -23.37 2.97
C VAL A 198 21.28 -22.38 1.90
N VAL A 199 20.35 -21.99 1.01
CA VAL A 199 20.57 -20.87 0.09
C VAL A 199 19.86 -19.66 0.67
N VAL A 200 20.65 -18.71 1.17
CA VAL A 200 20.20 -17.35 1.51
C VAL A 200 20.06 -16.61 0.18
N VAL A 201 18.87 -16.07 -0.09
CA VAL A 201 18.64 -15.14 -1.20
C VAL A 201 18.53 -13.76 -0.61
N GLU A 202 19.56 -12.94 -0.79
CA GLU A 202 19.48 -11.50 -0.55
C GLU A 202 18.66 -10.86 -1.68
N VAL A 203 17.57 -10.20 -1.31
CA VAL A 203 16.76 -9.40 -2.22
C VAL A 203 17.25 -7.95 -2.10
N ASN A 204 18.02 -7.50 -3.08
CA ASN A 204 18.37 -6.09 -3.22
C ASN A 204 17.12 -5.30 -3.60
N THR A 205 16.63 -4.47 -2.68
CA THR A 205 15.53 -3.53 -2.92
C THR A 205 16.08 -2.19 -3.40
N GLU A 206 16.42 -2.12 -4.68
CA GLU A 206 16.54 -0.85 -5.39
C GLU A 206 15.82 -0.94 -6.74
N SER A 207 14.51 -0.76 -6.71
CA SER A 207 13.77 -0.30 -7.88
C SER A 207 12.73 0.70 -7.41
N LYS A 208 13.01 1.96 -7.72
CA LYS A 208 12.13 3.11 -7.52
C LYS A 208 10.87 2.93 -8.37
N PHE A 209 9.70 3.02 -7.73
CA PHE A 209 8.46 3.43 -8.38
C PHE A 209 8.34 4.95 -8.30
#